data_AF-A0A1F4UNC5-F1
#
_entry.id   AF-A0A1F4UNC5-F1
#
_cell.length_a   1.000
_cell.length_b   1.000
_cell.length_c   1.000
_cell.angle_alpha   90.00
_cell.angle_beta   90.00
_cell.angle_gamma   90.00
#
_symmetry.space_group_name_H-M   'P 1'
#
loop_
_entity.id
_entity.type
_entity.pdbx_description
1 polymer ?
#
loop_
_entity_poly.entity_id
_entity_poly.type
_entity_poly.pdbx_seq_one_letter_code
_entity_poly.pdbx_strand_id
1 'polypeptide(L)' 'MGKKIFAPFQSVLLQKRLCVGCTNPLDKAKRLGKLSERRELIECKCKRRYVYNKEFNEYQRASFQEEQQFLRELNKKPVL' A
#
# COMPACT_ATOMS: atom_id res chain seq x y z
N MET A 1 35.66 -2.04 8.69
CA MET A 1 34.49 -2.47 9.47
C MET A 1 33.23 -2.17 8.66
N GLY A 2 32.76 -3.12 7.85
CA GLY A 2 31.61 -2.91 6.96
C GLY A 2 30.34 -2.72 7.78
N LYS A 3 29.64 -1.60 7.59
CA LYS A 3 28.32 -1.38 8.17
C LYS A 3 27.42 -2.51 7.65
N LYS A 4 27.03 -3.44 8.52
CA LYS A 4 25.91 -4.35 8.24
C LYS A 4 24.71 -3.45 7.99
N ILE A 5 24.31 -3.29 6.73
CA ILE A 5 23.16 -2.49 6.33
C ILE A 5 21.93 -3.26 6.82
N PHE A 6 21.57 -3.08 8.08
CA PHE A 6 20.30 -3.54 8.59
C PHE A 6 19.23 -2.67 7.96
N ALA A 7 18.49 -3.24 7.00
CA ALA A 7 17.32 -2.57 6.47
C ALA A 7 16.36 -2.23 7.63
N PRO A 8 15.70 -1.06 7.61
CA PRO A 8 14.75 -0.73 8.65
C PRO A 8 13.66 -1.80 8.68
N PHE A 9 13.26 -2.23 9.88
CA PHE A 9 12.29 -3.33 10.07
C PHE A 9 11.00 -3.12 9.26
N GLN A 10 10.58 -1.88 9.07
CA GLN A 10 9.43 -1.51 8.25
C GLN A 10 9.58 -1.94 6.78
N SER A 11 10.76 -1.77 6.18
CA SER A 11 11.04 -2.21 4.80
C SER A 11 11.06 -3.72 4.70
N VAL A 12 11.57 -4.42 5.71
CA VAL A 12 11.57 -5.89 5.75
C VAL A 12 10.14 -6.44 5.78
N LEU A 13 9.26 -5.82 6.57
CA LEU A 13 7.84 -6.21 6.60
C LEU A 13 7.17 -6.00 5.24
N LEU A 14 7.40 -4.87 4.58
CA LEU A 14 6.84 -4.59 3.25
C LEU A 14 7.37 -5.54 2.18
N GLN A 15 8.66 -5.87 2.20
CA GLN A 15 9.27 -6.89 1.32
C GLN A 15 8.63 -8.27 1.55
N LYS A 16 8.29 -8.60 2.79
CA LYS A 16 7.53 -9.80 3.15
C LYS A 16 6.02 -9.66 2.89
N ARG A 17 5.57 -8.56 2.28
CA ARG A 17 4.15 -8.26 1.97
C ARG A 17 3.27 -8.21 3.23
N LEU A 18 3.83 -7.74 4.34
CA LEU A 18 3.17 -7.62 5.63
C LEU A 18 2.87 -6.16 5.98
N CYS A 19 1.76 -5.95 6.67
CA CYS A 19 1.41 -4.65 7.22
C CYS A 19 2.43 -4.23 8.30
N VAL A 20 3.03 -3.04 8.14
CA VAL A 20 3.98 -2.48 9.12
C VAL A 20 3.39 -2.25 10.52
N GLY A 21 2.06 -2.21 10.66
CA GLY A 21 1.39 -1.93 11.93
C GLY A 21 0.80 -3.14 12.65
N CYS A 22 0.24 -4.11 11.92
CA CYS A 22 -0.43 -5.28 12.52
C CYS A 22 0.04 -6.62 11.95
N THR A 23 1.13 -6.61 11.16
CA THR A 23 1.78 -7.78 10.54
C THR A 23 0.89 -8.69 9.69
N ASN A 24 -0.36 -8.29 9.44
CA ASN A 24 -1.28 -9.04 8.60
C ASN A 24 -0.81 -9.03 7.13
N PRO A 25 -0.97 -10.14 6.38
CA PRO A 25 -0.63 -10.18 4.96
C PRO A 25 -1.40 -9.14 4.16
N LEU A 26 -0.67 -8.35 3.36
CA LEU A 26 -1.24 -7.33 2.47
C LEU A 26 -1.89 -7.94 1.23
N ASP A 27 -1.56 -9.17 0.89
CA ASP A 27 -2.24 -9.94 -0.16
C ASP A 27 -3.72 -10.18 0.13
N LYS A 28 -4.08 -10.23 1.42
CA LYS A 28 -5.46 -10.39 1.91
C LYS A 28 -6.14 -9.06 2.23
N ALA A 29 -5.48 -7.93 1.95
CA ALA A 29 -6.03 -6.61 2.22
C ALA A 29 -7.17 -6.27 1.25
N LYS A 30 -8.07 -5.38 1.69
CA LYS A 30 -9.19 -4.93 0.86
C LYS A 30 -8.66 -4.02 -0.25
N ARG A 31 -8.95 -4.32 -1.52
CA ARG A 31 -8.65 -3.42 -2.64
C ARG A 31 -9.68 -2.28 -2.65
N LEU A 32 -9.22 -1.05 -2.50
CA LEU A 32 -10.08 0.13 -2.47
C LEU A 32 -10.35 0.66 -3.88
N GLY A 33 -9.34 0.62 -4.76
CA GLY A 33 -9.48 1.05 -6.16
C GLY A 33 -8.14 1.13 -6.89
N LYS A 34 -8.20 1.45 -8.19
CA LYS A 34 -7.02 1.69 -9.03
C LYS A 34 -6.63 3.17 -8.92
N LEU A 35 -5.36 3.45 -8.63
CA LEU A 35 -4.75 4.79 -8.77
C LEU A 35 -4.24 5.00 -10.20
N SER A 36 -3.86 3.91 -10.87
CA SER A 36 -3.51 3.84 -12.28
C SER A 36 -3.68 2.39 -12.76
N GLU A 37 -3.46 2.12 -14.05
CA GLU A 37 -3.58 0.75 -14.59
C GLU A 37 -2.71 -0.28 -13.83
N ARG A 38 -1.56 0.16 -13.33
CA ARG A 38 -0.58 -0.70 -12.65
C ARG A 38 -0.54 -0.52 -11.13
N ARG A 39 -1.19 0.51 -10.59
CA ARG A 39 -1.16 0.81 -9.15
C ARG A 39 -2.55 0.75 -8.54
N GLU A 40 -2.66 0.05 -7.42
CA GLU A 40 -3.91 -0.09 -6.68
C GLU A 40 -3.74 0.35 -5.24
N LEU A 41 -4.72 1.09 -4.73
CA LEU A 41 -4.81 1.40 -3.32
C LEU A 41 -5.48 0.23 -2.59
N ILE A 42 -4.86 -0.22 -1.51
CA ILE A 42 -5.35 -1.29 -0.65
C ILE A 42 -5.44 -0.82 0.81
N GLU A 43 -6.39 -1.37 1.55
CA GLU A 43 -6.58 -1.10 2.98
C GLU A 43 -6.39 -2.39 3.78
N CYS A 44 -5.43 -2.36 4.70
CA CYS A 44 -5.24 -3.43 5.67
C CYS A 44 -6.39 -3.46 6.69
N LYS A 45 -6.63 -4.61 7.35
CA LYS A 45 -7.62 -4.75 8.43
C LYS A 45 -7.48 -3.71 9.55
N CYS A 46 -6.24 -3.26 9.82
CA CYS A 46 -5.95 -2.20 10.80
C CYS A 46 -6.11 -0.77 10.24
N LYS A 47 -6.81 -0.59 9.10
CA LYS A 47 -7.09 0.69 8.45
C LYS A 47 -5.91 1.44 7.82
N ARG A 48 -4.69 0.88 7.88
CA ARG A 48 -3.53 1.44 7.16
C ARG A 48 -3.67 1.17 5.66
N ARG A 49 -3.34 2.18 4.86
CA ARG A 49 -3.41 2.12 3.40
C ARG A 49 -2.03 1.94 2.79
N TYR A 50 -2.01 1.18 1.71
CA TYR A 50 -0.81 0.86 0.94
C TYR A 50 -1.12 0.98 -0.55
N VAL A 51 -0.10 1.23 -1.34
CA VAL A 51 -0.15 1.13 -2.78
C VAL A 51 0.53 -0.16 -3.19
N TYR A 52 -0.22 -0.97 -3.93
CA TYR A 52 0.26 -2.17 -4.56
C TYR A 52 0.66 -1.84 -6.00
N ASN A 53 1.94 -2.02 -6.33
CA ASN A 53 2.44 -1.90 -7.69
C ASN A 53 2.45 -3.29 -8.34
N LYS A 54 1.58 -3.49 -9.34
CA LYS A 54 1.45 -4.76 -10.07
C LYS A 54 2.68 -5.11 -10.91
N GLU A 55 3.41 -4.10 -11.37
CA GLU A 55 4.56 -4.28 -12.26
C GLU A 55 5.73 -4.94 -11.52
N PHE A 56 5.99 -4.49 -10.30
CA PHE A 56 7.07 -5.03 -9.45
C PHE A 56 6.57 -6.00 -8.38
N ASN A 57 5.25 -6.17 -8.27
CA ASN A 57 4.60 -6.99 -7.24
C ASN A 57 4.98 -6.55 -5.81
N GLU A 58 5.05 -5.23 -5.61
CA GLU A 58 5.54 -4.60 -4.39
C GLU A 58 4.46 -3.81 -3.66
N TYR A 59 4.62 -3.70 -2.35
CA TYR A 59 3.79 -2.86 -1.49
C TYR A 59 4.61 -1.70 -0.93
N GLN A 60 4.04 -0.51 -1.01
CA GLN A 60 4.55 0.67 -0.34
C GLN A 60 3.43 1.32 0.48
N ARG A 61 3.77 2.06 1.54
CA ARG A 61 2.77 2.85 2.25
C ARG A 61 2.20 3.88 1.29
N ALA A 62 0.88 4.09 1.32
CA ALA A 62 0.26 5.12 0.52
C ALA A 62 0.78 6.49 0.97
N SER A 63 1.19 7.31 0.01
CA SER A 63 1.51 8.71 0.26
C SER A 63 0.23 9.53 0.48
N PHE A 64 0.34 10.68 1.14
CA PHE A 64 -0.79 11.59 1.31
C PHE A 64 -1.41 12.01 -0.03
N GLN A 65 -0.57 12.20 -1.07
CA GLN A 65 -1.04 12.56 -2.40
C GLN A 65 -1.85 11.43 -3.05
N GLU A 66 -1.41 10.18 -2.94
CA GLU A 66 -2.15 9.02 -3.46
C GLU A 66 -3.49 8.83 -2.74
N GLU A 67 -3.53 9.07 -1.42
CA GLU A 67 -4.78 9.05 -0.67
C GLU A 67 -5.74 10.15 -1.13
N GLN A 68 -5.24 11.38 -1.36
CA GLN A 68 -6.04 12.48 -1.88
C GLN A 68 -6.53 12.22 -3.31
N GLN A 69 -5.70 11.63 -4.17
CA GLN A 69 -6.09 11.25 -5.53
C GLN A 69 -7.23 10.23 -5.49
N PHE A 70 -7.10 9.19 -4.67
CA PHE A 70 -8.15 8.20 -4.51
C PHE A 70 -9.47 8.81 -4.01
N LEU A 71 -9.42 9.71 -3.02
CA LEU A 71 -10.61 10.43 -2.53
C LEU A 71 -11.27 11.27 -3.63
N ARG A 72 -10.48 11.94 -4.47
CA ARG A 72 -11.00 12.69 -5.63
C ARG A 72 -11.64 11.78 -6.66
N GLU A 73 -11.06 10.61 -6.92
CA GLU A 73 -11.61 9.61 -7.85
C GLU A 73 -12.90 8.99 -7.33
N LEU A 74 -13.02 8.74 -6.02
CA LEU A 74 -14.27 8.32 -5.40
C LEU A 74 -15.37 9.36 -5.58
N ASN A 75 -15.06 10.64 -5.32
CA ASN A 75 -16.04 11.73 -5.44
C ASN A 75 -16.45 12.03 -6.90
N LYS A 76 -15.65 11.62 -7.89
CA LYS A 76 -15.98 11.74 -9.31
C LYS A 76 -16.87 10.62 -9.83
N LYS A 77 -16.93 9.48 -9.15
CA LYS A 77 -17.89 8.44 -9.51
C LYS A 77 -19.26 8.90 -9.00
N PRO A 78 -20.26 9.12 -9.87
CA PRO A 78 -21.62 9.29 -9.39
C PRO A 78 -21.95 8.01 -8.60
N VAL A 79 -22.47 8.21 -7.39
CA VAL A 79 -23.18 7.15 -6.68
C VAL A 79 -24.38 6.84 -7.58
N LEU A 80 -24.22 5.82 -8.43
CA LEU A 80 -25.32 5.23 -9.19
C LEU A 80 -26.30 4.57 -8.22
#